data_AF-X1I2K2-F1
#
_entry.id   AF-X1I2K2-F1
#
_cell.length_a   1.000
_cell.length_b   1.000
_cell.length_c   1.000
_cell.angle_alpha   90.00
_cell.angle_beta   90.00
_cell.angle_gamma   90.00
#
_symmetry.space_group_name_H-M   'P 1'
#
loop_
_entity.id
_entity.type
_entity.pdbx_description
1 polymer ?
#
loop_
_entity_poly.entity_id
_entity_poly.type
_entity_poly.pdbx_seq_one_letter_code
_entity_poly.pdbx_strand_id
1 'polypeptide(L)' 'MNDEPIETKQERREKRLKKKRERMPQHGRSLVKIYKDAILKRLKRRKVDKWRKRE' A
#
# COMPACT_ATOMS: atom_id res chain seq x y z
N MET A 1 2.58 -3.02 43.63
CA MET A 1 1.49 -2.26 43.00
C MET A 1 1.89 -2.06 41.55
N ASN A 2 1.14 -2.59 40.59
CA ASN A 2 1.39 -2.32 39.17
C ASN A 2 0.68 -1.01 38.83
N ASP A 3 1.46 0.07 38.78
CA ASP A 3 1.04 1.41 38.37
C ASP A 3 0.85 1.45 36.85
N GLU A 4 -0.11 0.68 36.33
CA GLU A 4 -0.56 0.92 34.97
C GLU A 4 -1.49 2.15 34.97
N PRO A 5 -1.19 3.19 34.18
CA PRO A 5 -2.06 4.35 34.09
C PRO A 5 -3.43 3.89 33.59
N ILE A 6 -4.45 4.15 34.40
CA ILE A 6 -5.84 3.84 34.06
C ILE A 6 -6.21 4.67 32.83
N GLU A 7 -6.12 4.06 31.64
CA GLU A 7 -6.37 4.75 30.38
C GLU A 7 -7.76 5.37 30.40
N THR A 8 -7.80 6.68 30.13
CA THR A 8 -9.06 7.41 30.04
C THR A 8 -9.86 6.94 28.83
N LYS A 9 -11.19 7.13 28.86
CA LYS A 9 -12.05 6.78 27.72
C LYS A 9 -11.64 7.49 26.43
N GLN A 10 -11.04 8.67 26.53
CA GLN A 10 -10.58 9.49 25.41
C GLN A 10 -9.34 8.87 24.74
N GLU A 11 -8.34 8.48 25.52
CA GLU A 11 -7.13 7.82 25.00
C GLU A 11 -7.46 6.52 24.26
N ARG A 12 -8.41 5.73 24.80
CA ARG A 12 -8.89 4.52 24.10
C ARG A 12 -9.55 4.85 22.76
N ARG A 13 -10.27 5.96 22.67
CA ARG A 13 -10.94 6.41 21.44
C ARG A 13 -9.91 6.85 20.39
N GLU A 14 -8.88 7.58 20.80
CA GLU A 14 -7.80 8.01 19.91
C GLU A 14 -6.96 6.83 19.41
N LYS A 15 -6.61 5.88 20.30
CA LYS A 15 -5.93 4.63 19.93
C LYS A 15 -6.73 3.84 18.89
N ARG A 16 -8.05 3.75 19.03
CA ARG A 16 -8.94 3.11 18.03
C ARG A 16 -8.96 3.88 16.71
N LEU A 17 -9.02 5.21 16.75
CA LEU A 17 -9.06 6.05 15.55
C LEU A 17 -7.76 5.94 14.75
N LYS A 18 -6.60 5.94 15.43
CA LYS A 18 -5.27 5.76 14.83
C LYS A 18 -5.17 4.40 14.14
N LYS A 19 -5.53 3.31 14.83
CA LYS A 19 -5.57 1.96 14.26
C LYS A 19 -6.50 1.86 13.04
N LYS A 20 -7.63 2.58 13.04
CA LYS A 20 -8.54 2.63 11.89
C LYS A 20 -7.94 3.36 10.69
N ARG A 21 -7.21 4.46 10.91
CA ARG A 21 -6.49 5.20 9.85
C ARG A 21 -5.34 4.39 9.26
N GLU A 22 -4.58 3.67 10.08
CA GLU A 22 -3.49 2.80 9.63
C GLU A 22 -3.98 1.62 8.78
N ARG A 23 -5.14 1.05 9.13
CA ARG A 23 -5.78 -0.03 8.36
C ARG A 23 -6.51 0.46 7.11
N MET A 24 -6.74 1.77 6.98
CA MET A 24 -7.42 2.32 5.83
C MET A 24 -6.48 2.16 4.63
N PRO A 25 -6.89 1.41 3.58
CA PRO A 25 -6.12 1.38 2.35
C PRO A 25 -6.08 2.82 1.83
N GLN A 26 -4.89 3.41 1.75
CA GLN A 26 -4.73 4.71 1.12
C GLN A 26 -5.10 4.55 -0.35
N HIS A 27 -6.35 4.88 -0.68
CA HIS A 27 -6.84 4.83 -2.05
C HIS A 27 -6.08 5.88 -2.85
N GLY A 28 -5.37 5.41 -3.85
CA GLY A 28 -4.39 6.18 -4.59
C GLY A 28 -3.24 5.25 -4.88
N ARG A 29 -3.24 4.61 -6.05
CA ARG A 29 -2.00 4.02 -6.54
C ARG A 29 -1.02 5.18 -6.57
N SER A 30 -0.01 5.16 -5.70
CA SER A 30 1.08 6.15 -5.75
C SER A 30 1.53 6.25 -7.21
N LEU A 31 1.78 7.47 -7.70
CA LEU A 31 2.26 7.72 -9.06
C LEU A 31 3.43 6.79 -9.42
N VAL A 32 4.28 6.48 -8.43
CA VAL A 32 5.38 5.52 -8.54
C VAL A 32 4.89 4.12 -8.93
N LYS A 33 3.82 3.61 -8.31
CA LYS A 33 3.25 2.29 -8.62
C LYS A 33 2.64 2.27 -10.02
N ILE A 34 1.92 3.32 -10.42
CA ILE A 34 1.36 3.46 -11.77
C ILE A 34 2.48 3.45 -12.82
N TYR A 35 3.53 4.24 -12.59
CA TYR A 35 4.66 4.35 -13.50
C TYR A 35 5.43 3.02 -13.61
N LYS A 36 5.68 2.35 -12.48
CA LYS A 36 6.31 1.02 -12.46
C LYS A 36 5.49 0.00 -13.24
N ASP A 37 4.18 -0.06 -13.04
CA ASP A 37 3.28 -0.97 -13.76
C ASP A 37 3.29 -0.69 -15.28
N ALA A 38 3.32 0.60 -15.67
CA ALA A 38 3.38 1.01 -17.07
C ALA A 38 4.70 0.58 -17.74
N ILE A 39 5.84 0.76 -17.08
CA ILE A 39 7.15 0.30 -17.59
C ILE A 39 7.15 -1.21 -17.73
N LEU A 40 6.72 -1.95 -16.71
CA LEU A 40 6.67 -3.41 -16.74
C LEU A 40 5.79 -3.93 -17.88
N LYS A 41 4.64 -3.31 -18.12
CA LYS A 41 3.75 -3.64 -19.24
C LYS A 41 4.43 -3.43 -20.60
N ARG A 42 5.15 -2.32 -20.77
CA ARG A 42 5.93 -2.04 -22.00
C ARG A 42 7.05 -3.06 -22.21
N LEU A 43 7.80 -3.41 -21.16
CA LEU A 43 8.88 -4.38 -21.24
C LEU A 43 8.36 -5.79 -21.60
N LYS A 44 7.25 -6.22 -20.99
CA LYS A 44 6.62 -7.51 -21.32
C LYS A 44 6.21 -7.58 -22.80
N ARG A 45 5.58 -6.54 -23.33
CA ARG A 45 5.21 -6.46 -24.76
C ARG A 45 6.43 -6.61 -25.68
N ARG A 46 7.50 -5.86 -25.41
CA ARG A 46 8.75 -5.96 -26.20
C ARG A 46 9.37 -7.36 -26.17
N LYS A 47 9.30 -8.08 -25.04
CA LYS A 47 9.79 -9.46 -24.97
C LYS A 47 8.94 -10.38 -25.84
N VAL A 48 7.61 -10.31 -25.73
CA VAL A 48 6.69 -11.12 -26.56
C VAL A 48 6.92 -10.87 -28.05
N ASP A 49 7.07 -9.61 -28.46
CA ASP A 49 7.32 -9.25 -29.86
C ASP A 49 8.68 -9.78 -30.38
N LYS A 50 9.70 -9.85 -29.51
CA LYS A 50 11.00 -10.45 -29.87
C LYS A 50 10.93 -11.96 -30.07
N TRP A 51 10.15 -12.66 -29.23
CA TRP A 51 9.95 -14.10 -29.38
C TRP A 51 9.17 -14.41 -30.66
N ARG A 52 8.11 -13.65 -30.93
CA ARG A 52 7.27 -13.83 -32.12
C ARG A 52 7.94 -13.49 -33.46
N LYS A 53 9.06 -12.74 -33.44
CA LYS A 53 9.87 -12.45 -34.64
C LYS A 53 11.00 -13.46 -34.88
N ARG A 54 11.22 -14.38 -33.95
CA ARG A 54 12.31 -15.36 -33.99
C ARG A 54 11.83 -16.74 -34.46
N GLU A 55 10.53 -17.02 -34.36
CA GLU A 55 9.82 -18.08 -35.12
C GLU A 55 9.57 -17.61 -36.56
#